data_AF-A0A5K1E9N0-F1
#
_entry.id   AF-A0A5K1E9N0-F1
#
_cell.length_a   1.000
_cell.length_b   1.000
_cell.length_c   1.000
_cell.angle_alpha   90.00
_cell.angle_beta   90.00
_cell.angle_gamma   90.00
#
_symmetry.space_group_name_H-M   'P 1'
#
loop_
_entity.id
_entity.type
_entity.pdbx_description
1 polymer ?
#
loop_
_entity_poly.entity_id
_entity_poly.type
_entity_poly.pdbx_seq_one_letter_code
_entity_poly.pdbx_strand_id
1 'polypeptide(L)'
;KMEVVDSSRRSYGNPRNPPPPVLSVLALDICDLVKYEKEVFSPVLKKWHPLAAGVAAATLHACYGSELKQFLSGITELTPDAVEVLKSADNLEKELVNIAVEDSVDSEDGGKGIIREMPPYEAESVVASLAKTWIKLRAESLREWVDSNLQQE
;
A
#
# COMPACT_ATOMS: atom_id res chain seq x y z
N LYS A 1 -21.68 14.05 14.46
CA LYS A 1 -22.12 12.66 14.71
C LYS A 1 -21.16 11.80 13.89
N MET A 2 -20.22 11.13 14.52
CA MET A 2 -19.17 10.38 13.83
C MET A 2 -19.84 9.24 13.08
N GLU A 3 -19.68 9.22 11.76
CA GLU A 3 -20.20 8.16 10.91
C GLU A 3 -19.58 6.84 11.39
N VAL A 4 -20.43 5.84 11.59
CA VAL A 4 -19.99 4.49 11.93
C VAL A 4 -19.21 4.01 10.72
N VAL A 5 -17.89 4.18 10.74
CA VAL A 5 -16.97 3.68 9.72
C VAL A 5 -17.19 2.17 9.67
N ASP A 6 -17.95 1.79 8.65
CA ASP A 6 -18.13 0.51 8.01
C ASP A 6 -17.65 -0.73 8.81
N SER A 7 -18.17 -0.89 10.02
CA SER A 7 -17.98 -2.12 10.80
C SER A 7 -18.56 -3.34 10.07
N SER A 8 -19.34 -3.11 9.01
CA SER A 8 -19.87 -4.12 8.10
C SER A 8 -18.83 -4.71 7.14
N ARG A 9 -17.70 -4.05 6.85
CA ARG A 9 -16.59 -4.69 6.10
C ARG A 9 -15.91 -5.82 6.90
N ARG A 10 -16.12 -5.85 8.23
CA ARG A 10 -15.65 -6.92 9.12
C ARG A 10 -16.67 -8.03 9.31
N SER A 11 -17.58 -8.26 8.37
CA SER A 11 -18.41 -9.47 8.37
C SER A 11 -17.52 -10.70 8.15
N TYR A 12 -17.03 -11.27 9.25
CA TYR A 12 -16.41 -12.59 9.32
C TYR A 12 -17.38 -13.63 8.73
N GLY A 13 -17.17 -14.02 7.48
CA GLY A 13 -18.24 -14.66 6.72
C GLY A 13 -17.80 -15.56 5.58
N ASN A 14 -16.74 -16.38 5.75
CA ASN A 14 -16.59 -17.68 5.08
C ASN A 14 -15.36 -18.42 5.65
N PRO A 15 -15.46 -19.63 6.24
CA PRO A 15 -14.28 -20.40 6.67
C PRO A 15 -13.35 -20.82 5.51
N ARG A 16 -13.73 -20.57 4.25
CA ARG A 16 -12.92 -20.85 3.06
C ARG A 16 -11.94 -19.73 2.66
N ASN A 17 -12.13 -18.50 3.14
CA ASN A 17 -11.25 -17.37 2.80
C ASN A 17 -10.76 -16.71 4.10
N PRO A 18 -9.45 -16.70 4.37
CA PRO A 18 -8.92 -15.93 5.49
C PRO A 18 -9.25 -14.44 5.31
N PRO A 19 -9.40 -13.67 6.40
CA PRO A 19 -9.61 -12.24 6.32
C PRO A 19 -8.40 -11.57 5.65
N PRO A 20 -8.61 -10.50 4.85
CA PRO A 20 -7.51 -9.79 4.21
C PRO A 20 -6.57 -9.20 5.26
N PRO A 21 -5.27 -9.06 4.95
CA PRO A 21 -4.31 -8.44 5.85
C PRO A 21 -4.78 -7.05 6.29
N VAL A 22 -4.55 -6.72 7.56
CA VAL A 22 -5.01 -5.45 8.15
C VAL A 22 -4.50 -4.24 7.34
N LEU A 23 -3.27 -4.31 6.84
CA LEU A 23 -2.69 -3.22 6.05
C LEU A 23 -3.34 -3.08 4.66
N SER A 24 -3.80 -4.18 4.06
CA SER A 24 -4.59 -4.15 2.83
C SER A 24 -5.94 -3.46 3.04
N VAL A 25 -6.58 -3.71 4.18
CA VAL A 25 -7.83 -3.02 4.57
C VAL A 25 -7.57 -1.54 4.81
N LEU A 26 -6.49 -1.20 5.53
CA LEU A 26 -6.09 0.18 5.77
C LEU A 26 -5.89 0.94 4.45
N ALA A 27 -5.23 0.31 3.46
CA ALA A 27 -5.03 0.94 2.16
C ALA A 27 -6.35 1.27 1.46
N LEU A 28 -7.32 0.35 1.49
CA LEU A 28 -8.66 0.57 0.93
C LEU A 28 -9.41 1.69 1.67
N ASP A 29 -9.37 1.68 2.99
CA ASP A 29 -10.04 2.72 3.79
C ASP A 29 -9.41 4.10 3.56
N ILE A 30 -8.10 4.18 3.35
CA ILE A 30 -7.43 5.43 2.97
C ILE A 30 -7.82 5.87 1.55
N CYS A 31 -7.94 4.94 0.59
CA CYS A 31 -8.45 5.24 -0.75
C CYS A 31 -9.86 5.87 -0.70
N ASP A 32 -10.75 5.31 0.12
CA ASP A 32 -12.10 5.85 0.28
C ASP A 32 -12.07 7.21 0.98
N LEU A 33 -11.22 7.36 2.01
CA LEU A 33 -11.05 8.61 2.74
C LEU A 33 -10.54 9.75 1.86
N VAL A 34 -9.52 9.52 1.02
CA VAL A 34 -8.98 10.57 0.15
C VAL A 34 -9.97 10.98 -0.93
N LYS A 35 -10.76 10.03 -1.47
CA LYS A 35 -11.83 10.33 -2.42
C LYS A 35 -12.91 11.19 -1.78
N TYR A 36 -13.31 10.84 -0.56
CA TYR A 36 -14.26 11.65 0.21
C TYR A 36 -13.71 13.05 0.53
N GLU A 37 -12.45 13.15 0.95
CA GLU A 37 -11.79 14.43 1.21
C GLU A 37 -11.78 15.33 -0.02
N LYS A 38 -11.37 14.77 -1.16
CA LYS A 38 -11.34 15.44 -2.48
C LYS A 38 -12.70 16.02 -2.87
N GLU A 39 -13.77 15.26 -2.65
CA GLU A 39 -15.12 15.65 -3.07
C GLU A 39 -15.76 16.66 -2.11
N VAL A 40 -15.53 16.51 -0.80
CA VAL A 40 -16.27 17.26 0.22
C VAL A 40 -15.50 18.44 0.78
N PHE A 41 -14.22 18.24 1.13
CA PHE A 41 -13.45 19.24 1.87
C PHE A 41 -12.59 20.09 0.95
N SER A 42 -11.91 19.50 -0.03
CA SER A 42 -11.00 20.25 -0.89
C SER A 42 -11.68 21.43 -1.61
N PRO A 43 -12.91 21.35 -2.15
CA PRO A 43 -13.56 22.50 -2.80
C PRO A 43 -13.74 23.69 -1.85
N VAL A 44 -13.95 23.43 -0.56
CA VAL A 44 -14.09 24.46 0.48
C VAL A 44 -12.72 25.00 0.90
N LEU A 45 -11.72 24.12 1.00
CA LEU A 45 -10.37 24.47 1.46
C LEU A 45 -9.52 25.14 0.36
N LYS A 46 -9.87 24.97 -0.92
CA LYS A 46 -9.19 25.60 -2.06
C LYS A 46 -9.10 27.12 -1.99
N LYS A 47 -10.01 27.77 -1.28
CA LYS A 47 -9.95 29.22 -1.02
C LYS A 47 -8.77 29.64 -0.14
N TRP A 48 -8.19 28.71 0.63
CA TRP A 48 -7.04 28.93 1.52
C TRP A 48 -5.76 28.30 0.99
N HIS A 49 -5.86 27.13 0.36
CA HIS A 49 -4.73 26.44 -0.23
C HIS A 49 -5.12 25.87 -1.61
N PRO A 50 -4.54 26.35 -2.72
CA PRO A 50 -4.92 25.93 -4.07
C PRO A 50 -4.83 24.41 -4.30
N LEU A 51 -3.87 23.75 -3.62
CA LEU A 51 -3.62 22.31 -3.72
C LEU A 51 -4.14 21.53 -2.49
N ALA A 52 -5.35 21.84 -2.02
CA ALA A 52 -5.89 21.24 -0.79
C ALA A 52 -5.97 19.70 -0.85
N ALA A 53 -6.44 19.13 -1.97
CA ALA A 53 -6.54 17.67 -2.13
C ALA A 53 -5.15 17.03 -2.26
N GLY A 54 -4.21 17.71 -2.95
CA GLY A 54 -2.82 17.27 -3.05
C GLY A 54 -2.13 17.19 -1.68
N VAL A 55 -2.37 18.17 -0.80
CA VAL A 55 -1.85 18.15 0.58
C VAL A 55 -2.44 16.99 1.39
N ALA A 56 -3.74 16.74 1.28
CA ALA A 56 -4.38 15.60 1.94
C ALA A 56 -3.83 14.26 1.43
N ALA A 57 -3.68 14.11 0.10
CA ALA A 57 -3.10 12.93 -0.52
C ALA A 57 -1.67 12.67 -0.04
N ALA A 58 -0.80 13.70 -0.01
CA ALA A 58 0.56 13.58 0.49
C ALA A 58 0.61 13.21 1.98
N THR A 59 -0.30 13.77 2.79
CA THR A 59 -0.39 13.44 4.21
C THR A 59 -0.78 11.98 4.43
N LEU A 60 -1.82 11.51 3.73
CA LEU A 60 -2.29 10.13 3.82
C LEU A 60 -1.24 9.14 3.28
N HIS A 61 -0.53 9.51 2.23
CA HIS A 61 0.61 8.77 1.70
C HIS A 61 1.69 8.57 2.76
N ALA A 62 2.11 9.64 3.44
CA ALA A 62 3.12 9.56 4.49
C ALA A 62 2.67 8.68 5.66
N CYS A 63 1.40 8.79 6.08
CA CYS A 63 0.84 7.95 7.14
C CYS A 63 0.90 6.46 6.77
N TYR A 64 0.37 6.07 5.60
CA TYR A 64 0.40 4.67 5.17
C TYR A 64 1.83 4.17 4.95
N GLY A 65 2.68 4.98 4.34
CA GLY A 65 4.08 4.64 4.08
C GLY A 65 4.85 4.31 5.36
N SER A 66 4.54 4.96 6.48
CA SER A 66 5.16 4.65 7.78
C SER A 66 4.78 3.25 8.30
N GLU A 67 3.50 2.89 8.20
CA GLU A 67 2.98 1.56 8.58
C GLU A 67 3.49 0.47 7.63
N LEU A 68 3.52 0.75 6.33
CA LEU A 68 4.08 -0.15 5.33
C LEU A 68 5.55 -0.42 5.60
N LYS A 69 6.35 0.61 5.89
CA LYS A 69 7.78 0.43 6.21
C LYS A 69 7.98 -0.48 7.43
N GLN A 70 7.16 -0.32 8.46
CA GLN A 70 7.19 -1.19 9.63
C GLN A 70 6.83 -2.64 9.27
N PHE A 71 5.76 -2.85 8.50
CA PHE A 71 5.39 -4.18 7.99
C PHE A 71 6.53 -4.83 7.20
N LEU A 72 7.14 -4.09 6.26
CA LEU A 72 8.22 -4.59 5.41
C LEU A 72 9.48 -4.96 6.20
N SER A 73 9.77 -4.26 7.30
CA SER A 73 10.89 -4.64 8.17
C SER A 73 10.69 -5.98 8.90
N GLY A 74 9.44 -6.45 9.01
CA GLY A 74 9.09 -7.68 9.72
C GLY A 74 8.95 -8.92 8.83
N ILE A 75 8.95 -8.77 7.51
CA ILE A 75 8.79 -9.89 6.57
C ILE A 75 10.14 -10.34 6.02
N THR A 76 10.36 -11.65 5.98
CA THR A 76 11.57 -12.28 5.43
C THR A 76 11.29 -13.16 4.22
N GLU A 77 10.03 -13.50 3.99
CA GLU A 77 9.59 -14.41 2.94
C GLU A 77 8.42 -13.83 2.17
N LEU A 78 8.29 -14.25 0.91
CA LEU A 78 7.15 -13.90 0.07
C LEU A 78 5.95 -14.76 0.46
N THR A 79 5.08 -14.24 1.32
CA THR A 79 3.81 -14.88 1.69
C THR A 79 2.64 -14.32 0.86
N PRO A 80 1.51 -15.05 0.73
CA PRO A 80 0.31 -14.52 0.08
C PRO A 80 -0.15 -13.19 0.69
N ASP A 81 -0.12 -13.08 2.02
CA ASP A 81 -0.48 -11.86 2.75
C ASP A 81 0.46 -10.70 2.40
N ALA A 82 1.78 -10.95 2.34
CA ALA A 82 2.74 -9.91 1.94
C ALA A 82 2.51 -9.44 0.50
N VAL A 83 2.18 -10.36 -0.41
CA VAL A 83 1.83 -10.03 -1.80
C VAL A 83 0.55 -9.20 -1.85
N GLU A 84 -0.46 -9.53 -1.06
CA GLU A 84 -1.71 -8.77 -1.00
C GLU A 84 -1.50 -7.36 -0.44
N VAL A 85 -0.71 -7.22 0.63
CA VAL A 85 -0.34 -5.91 1.19
C VAL A 85 0.40 -5.05 0.17
N LEU A 86 1.38 -5.63 -0.52
CA LEU A 86 2.19 -4.91 -1.52
C LEU A 86 1.34 -4.47 -2.73
N LYS A 87 0.39 -5.31 -3.17
CA LYS A 87 -0.58 -4.94 -4.23
C LYS A 87 -1.52 -3.81 -3.78
N SER A 88 -2.03 -3.89 -2.55
CA SER A 88 -2.88 -2.83 -2.00
C SER A 88 -2.11 -1.51 -1.85
N ALA A 89 -0.84 -1.57 -1.44
CA ALA A 89 0.03 -0.40 -1.35
C ALA A 89 0.25 0.27 -2.73
N ASP A 90 0.57 -0.51 -3.75
CA ASP A 90 0.76 -0.02 -5.13
C ASP A 90 -0.52 0.65 -5.68
N ASN A 91 -1.68 0.04 -5.46
CA ASN A 91 -2.96 0.63 -5.86
C ASN A 91 -3.26 1.94 -5.11
N LEU A 92 -3.01 1.99 -3.80
CA LEU A 92 -3.19 3.20 -3.00
C LEU A 92 -2.26 4.32 -3.49
N GLU A 93 -0.99 4.03 -3.73
CA GLU A 93 -0.03 5.01 -4.24
C GLU A 93 -0.53 5.65 -5.54
N LYS A 94 -0.95 4.82 -6.50
CA LYS A 94 -1.48 5.29 -7.79
C LYS A 94 -2.66 6.23 -7.61
N GLU A 95 -3.60 5.90 -6.73
CA GLU A 95 -4.76 6.75 -6.46
C GLU A 95 -4.36 8.08 -5.81
N LEU A 96 -3.49 8.06 -4.79
CA LEU A 96 -3.03 9.27 -4.13
C LEU A 96 -2.26 10.18 -5.10
N VAL A 97 -1.37 9.60 -5.92
CA VAL A 97 -0.59 10.33 -6.92
C VAL A 97 -1.51 10.94 -7.97
N ASN A 98 -2.52 10.20 -8.46
CA ASN A 98 -3.49 10.72 -9.42
C ASN A 98 -4.24 11.93 -8.86
N ILE A 99 -4.71 11.84 -7.61
CA ILE A 99 -5.39 12.97 -6.95
C ILE A 99 -4.46 14.17 -6.83
N ALA A 100 -3.21 13.97 -6.42
CA ALA A 100 -2.23 15.05 -6.33
C ALA A 100 -1.93 15.71 -7.68
N VAL A 101 -1.80 14.92 -8.75
CA VAL A 101 -1.59 15.41 -10.12
C VAL A 101 -2.81 16.22 -10.59
N GLU A 102 -4.02 15.68 -10.44
CA GLU A 102 -5.25 16.35 -10.82
C GLU A 102 -5.46 17.67 -10.09
N ASP A 103 -5.11 17.72 -8.80
CA ASP A 103 -5.24 18.95 -8.01
C ASP A 103 -4.24 20.04 -8.43
N SER A 104 -3.19 19.65 -9.15
CA SER A 104 -2.08 20.51 -9.53
C SER A 104 -2.09 20.98 -10.99
N VAL A 105 -3.14 20.69 -11.75
CA VAL A 105 -3.25 21.03 -13.19
C VAL A 105 -3.04 22.52 -13.45
N ASP A 106 -3.53 23.39 -12.56
CA ASP A 106 -3.41 24.84 -12.68
C ASP A 106 -2.26 25.43 -11.84
N SER A 107 -1.40 24.58 -11.25
CA SER A 107 -0.27 25.01 -10.43
C SER A 107 0.91 25.47 -11.29
N GLU A 108 1.59 26.55 -10.87
CA GLU A 108 2.79 27.06 -11.55
C GLU A 108 3.93 26.03 -11.60
N ASP A 109 4.04 25.18 -10.58
CA ASP A 109 5.05 24.12 -10.50
C ASP A 109 4.59 22.79 -11.12
N GLY A 110 3.34 22.71 -11.60
CA GLY A 110 2.73 21.49 -12.13
C GLY A 110 2.69 20.34 -11.12
N GLY A 111 2.57 20.63 -9.82
CA GLY A 111 2.47 19.62 -8.76
C GLY A 111 3.79 19.04 -8.29
N LYS A 112 4.93 19.51 -8.82
CA LYS A 112 6.26 19.00 -8.46
C LYS A 112 6.55 19.07 -6.96
N GLY A 113 6.10 20.12 -6.27
CA GLY A 113 6.26 20.25 -4.83
C GLY A 113 5.58 19.10 -4.09
N ILE A 114 4.30 18.87 -4.36
CA ILE A 114 3.49 17.83 -3.72
C ILE A 114 4.03 16.43 -4.05
N ILE A 115 4.37 16.16 -5.32
CA ILE A 115 4.88 14.84 -5.72
C ILE A 115 6.21 14.50 -5.04
N ARG A 116 7.06 15.50 -4.72
CA ARG A 116 8.30 15.25 -3.96
C ARG A 116 8.06 14.82 -2.51
N GLU A 117 6.91 15.16 -1.93
CA GLU A 117 6.49 14.70 -0.60
C GLU A 117 5.90 13.29 -0.63
N MET A 118 5.72 12.70 -1.81
CA MET A 118 5.18 11.35 -2.02
C MET A 118 6.21 10.43 -2.70
N PRO A 119 7.31 10.09 -2.02
CA PRO A 119 8.29 9.14 -2.56
C PRO A 119 7.64 7.76 -2.73
N PRO A 120 7.92 7.03 -3.82
CA PRO A 120 7.27 5.75 -4.08
C PRO A 120 7.53 4.75 -2.95
N TYR A 121 6.55 3.89 -2.66
CA TYR A 121 6.59 2.78 -1.72
C TYR A 121 7.49 1.63 -2.19
N GLU A 122 7.90 1.64 -3.46
CA GLU A 122 8.76 0.63 -4.08
C GLU A 122 8.20 -0.81 -4.00
N ALA A 123 6.87 -0.96 -3.99
CA ALA A 123 6.21 -2.24 -3.77
C ALA A 123 6.70 -3.34 -4.73
N GLU A 124 6.87 -3.04 -6.02
CA GLU A 124 7.37 -3.99 -7.01
C GLU A 124 8.81 -4.44 -6.74
N SER A 125 9.69 -3.52 -6.35
CA SER A 125 11.09 -3.81 -6.00
C SER A 125 11.16 -4.74 -4.79
N VAL A 126 10.31 -4.48 -3.79
CA VAL A 126 10.19 -5.31 -2.59
C VAL A 126 9.68 -6.71 -2.95
N VAL A 127 8.64 -6.83 -3.78
CA VAL A 127 8.16 -8.13 -4.28
C VAL A 127 9.30 -8.88 -4.99
N ALA A 128 10.05 -8.22 -5.87
CA ALA A 128 11.15 -8.83 -6.60
C ALA A 128 12.26 -9.35 -5.66
N SER A 129 12.61 -8.56 -4.64
CA SER A 129 13.59 -8.93 -3.62
C SER A 129 13.15 -10.15 -2.81
N LEU A 130 11.89 -10.15 -2.33
CA LEU A 130 11.31 -11.26 -1.58
C LEU A 130 11.19 -12.53 -2.43
N ALA A 131 10.80 -12.41 -3.70
CA ALA A 131 10.73 -13.52 -4.63
C ALA A 131 12.12 -14.15 -4.85
N LYS A 132 13.16 -13.32 -5.03
CA LYS A 132 14.54 -13.79 -5.20
C LYS A 132 15.03 -14.55 -3.97
N THR A 133 14.75 -14.03 -2.77
CA THR A 133 15.09 -14.68 -1.50
C THR A 133 14.36 -16.02 -1.34
N TRP A 134 13.06 -16.05 -1.63
CA TRP A 134 12.24 -17.25 -1.56
C TRP A 134 12.72 -18.35 -2.53
N ILE A 135 13.02 -18.00 -3.79
CA ILE A 135 13.56 -18.94 -4.79
C ILE A 135 14.87 -19.54 -4.29
N LYS A 136 15.75 -18.72 -3.72
CA LYS A 136 17.05 -19.16 -3.19
C LYS A 136 16.87 -20.19 -2.06
N LEU A 137 16.03 -19.89 -1.07
CA LEU A 137 15.70 -20.79 0.04
C LEU A 137 15.14 -22.13 -0.44
N ARG A 138 14.24 -22.10 -1.44
CA ARG A 138 13.65 -23.31 -2.02
C ARG A 138 14.67 -24.15 -2.80
N ALA A 139 15.57 -23.50 -3.55
CA ALA A 139 16.63 -24.19 -4.26
C ALA A 139 17.64 -24.85 -3.31
N GLU A 140 18.03 -24.17 -2.23
CA GLU A 140 18.92 -24.70 -1.20
C GLU A 140 18.29 -25.91 -0.48
N SER A 141 17.03 -25.80 -0.08
CA SER A 141 16.29 -26.91 0.55
C SER A 141 16.19 -28.14 -0.36
N LEU A 142 15.93 -27.93 -1.67
CA LEU A 142 15.86 -29.02 -2.64
C LEU A 142 17.21 -29.71 -2.81
N ARG A 143 18.30 -28.93 -2.86
CA ARG A 143 19.66 -29.46 -2.95
C ARG A 143 19.99 -30.34 -1.74
N GLU A 144 19.70 -29.87 -0.53
CA GLU A 144 19.93 -30.64 0.70
C GLU A 144 19.12 -31.95 0.74
N TRP A 145 17.87 -31.91 0.25
CA TRP A 145 17.04 -33.09 0.14
C TRP A 145 17.63 -34.11 -0.84
N VAL A 146 18.08 -33.67 -2.02
CA VAL A 146 18.73 -34.55 -3.00
C VAL A 146 20.01 -35.17 -2.43
N ASP A 147 20.88 -34.35 -1.82
CA ASP A 147 22.13 -34.82 -1.21
C ASP A 147 21.87 -35.86 -0.11
N SER A 148 20.81 -35.68 0.68
CA SER A 148 20.42 -36.61 1.75
C SER A 148 19.87 -37.94 1.21
N ASN A 149 19.11 -37.93 0.12
CA ASN A 149 18.59 -39.16 -0.49
C ASN A 149 19.72 -39.98 -1.14
N LEU A 150 20.68 -39.31 -1.80
CA LEU A 150 21.83 -39.97 -2.41
C LEU A 150 22.76 -40.64 -1.39
N GLN A 151 22.80 -40.15 -0.14
CA GLN A 151 23.56 -40.78 0.95
C GLN A 151 22.85 -41.99 1.57
N GLN A 152 21.55 -42.18 1.29
CA GLN A 152 20.73 -43.27 1.82
C GLN A 152 20.54 -44.44 0.82
N GLU A 153 20.94 -44.27 -0.44
CA GLU A 153 21.10 -45.35 -1.44
C GLU A 153 22.48 -46.02 -1.34
#